data_AF-A0A661HTI9-F1
#
_entry.id   AF-A0A661HTI9-F1
#
_cell.length_a   1.000
_cell.length_b   1.000
_cell.length_c   1.000
_cell.angle_alpha   90.00
_cell.angle_beta   90.00
_cell.angle_gamma   90.00
#
_symmetry.space_group_name_H-M   'P 1'
#
loop_
_entity.id
_entity.type
_entity.pdbx_description
1 polymer ?
#
loop_
_entity_poly.entity_id
_entity_poly.type
_entity_poly.pdbx_seq_one_letter_code
_entity_poly.pdbx_strand_id
1 'polypeptide(L)'
;MSSKQYETDEDEINIKEIFRTLYRYKISIIFIVIVVTLYAAIFAYFKPNIYTAHASIEVGMESRNGGSLGNQDILSMATSSGYVAPDTEMEIIKSRFLSTQALESVDFSHHYYTTIKLREIELYKSSPFDVNMSKGYELSFVLYPYNEKSYRVEVEGVDEDTKKEWQETKIYKYGEEAKSKHYAFKLNLKEGKTLDNPSYRFVVLSEGFVTGSMSVSMAGKFSSILVISYSDNVPLRAQEYTNALAEAYISQSIY
;
A
#
# COMPACT_ATOMS: atom_id res chain seq x y z
N MET A 1 56.03 48.53 3.12
CA MET A 1 55.49 48.42 1.74
C MET A 1 55.52 46.94 1.39
N SER A 2 54.46 46.22 1.09
CA SER A 2 53.23 46.57 0.36
C SER A 2 52.07 45.69 0.87
N SER A 3 50.96 46.32 1.23
CA SER A 3 49.69 45.65 1.57
C SER A 3 49.01 45.21 0.27
N LYS A 4 48.86 43.90 0.04
CA LYS A 4 47.95 43.38 -0.99
C LYS A 4 46.51 43.64 -0.53
N GLN A 5 45.87 44.64 -1.10
CA GLN A 5 44.41 44.78 -1.04
C GLN A 5 43.79 43.64 -1.83
N TYR A 6 42.92 42.87 -1.19
CA TYR A 6 41.97 42.02 -1.88
C TYR A 6 40.78 42.93 -2.25
N GLU A 7 40.74 43.40 -3.49
CA GLU A 7 39.48 43.91 -4.06
C GLU A 7 38.49 42.74 -4.08
N THR A 8 37.50 42.82 -3.20
CA THR A 8 36.28 42.05 -3.36
C THR A 8 35.48 42.82 -4.39
N ASP A 9 35.57 42.41 -5.66
CA ASP A 9 34.60 42.84 -6.66
C ASP A 9 33.23 42.36 -6.16
N GLU A 10 32.43 43.29 -5.64
CA GLU A 10 31.00 43.09 -5.53
C GLU A 10 30.47 43.03 -6.96
N ASP A 11 30.52 41.84 -7.57
CA ASP A 11 29.91 41.55 -8.87
C ASP A 11 28.41 41.86 -8.77
N GLU A 12 28.05 43.10 -9.08
CA GLU A 12 26.67 43.55 -9.18
C GLU A 12 25.98 42.66 -10.23
N ILE A 13 25.02 41.84 -9.80
CA ILE A 13 24.37 40.85 -10.67
C ILE A 13 23.77 41.56 -11.89
N ASN A 14 24.45 41.45 -13.03
CA ASN A 14 24.04 42.11 -14.25
C ASN A 14 22.89 41.33 -14.91
N ILE A 15 21.67 41.68 -14.53
CA ILE A 15 20.42 41.02 -14.99
C ILE A 15 20.39 40.95 -16.54
N LYS A 16 20.90 41.97 -17.23
CA LYS A 16 20.91 42.04 -18.69
C LYS A 16 21.81 40.97 -19.33
N GLU A 17 22.93 40.63 -18.70
CA GLU A 17 23.84 39.60 -19.16
C GLU A 17 23.25 38.20 -19.02
N ILE A 18 22.53 37.95 -17.92
CA ILE A 18 21.78 36.71 -17.70
C ILE A 18 20.71 36.53 -18.80
N PHE A 19 19.90 37.56 -19.08
CA PHE A 19 18.89 37.49 -20.15
C PHE A 19 19.50 37.28 -21.54
N ARG A 20 20.65 37.90 -21.84
CA ARG A 20 21.35 37.70 -23.11
C ARG A 20 21.86 36.26 -23.25
N THR A 21 22.33 35.68 -22.16
CA THR A 21 22.80 34.29 -22.10
C THR A 21 21.64 33.31 -22.28
N LEU A 22 20.52 33.53 -21.60
CA LEU A 22 19.29 32.74 -21.77
C LEU A 22 18.76 32.80 -23.20
N TYR A 23 18.75 33.98 -23.84
CA TYR A 23 18.29 34.12 -25.22
C TYR A 23 19.21 33.42 -26.22
N ARG A 24 20.54 33.43 -25.98
CA ARG A 24 21.52 32.70 -26.81
C ARG A 24 21.29 31.19 -26.76
N TYR A 25 21.04 30.65 -25.57
CA TYR A 25 20.84 29.22 -25.36
C TYR A 25 19.37 28.78 -25.36
N LYS A 26 18.44 29.63 -25.85
CA LYS A 26 17.00 29.35 -25.82
C LYS A 26 16.61 27.99 -26.39
N ILE A 27 17.28 27.56 -27.46
CA ILE A 27 17.02 26.26 -28.10
C ILE A 27 17.48 25.11 -27.19
N SER A 28 18.67 25.21 -26.59
CA SER A 28 19.18 24.22 -25.64
C SER A 28 18.32 24.14 -24.38
N ILE A 29 17.86 25.29 -23.86
CA ILE A 29 16.96 25.36 -22.71
C ILE A 29 15.63 24.68 -23.04
N ILE A 30 15.01 25.01 -24.19
CA ILE A 30 13.76 24.39 -24.65
C ILE A 30 13.94 22.87 -24.80
N PHE A 31 15.06 22.44 -25.39
CA PHE A 31 15.35 21.01 -25.54
C PHE A 31 15.45 20.30 -24.19
N ILE A 32 16.20 20.85 -23.23
CA ILE A 32 16.31 20.29 -21.88
C ILE A 32 14.95 20.23 -21.19
N VAL A 33 14.16 21.31 -21.28
CA VAL A 33 12.80 21.35 -20.71
C VAL A 33 11.92 20.26 -21.30
N ILE A 34 11.97 20.04 -22.62
CA ILE A 34 11.19 18.98 -23.28
C ILE A 34 11.63 17.60 -22.80
N VAL A 35 12.95 17.34 -22.74
CA VAL A 35 13.47 16.03 -22.29
C VAL A 35 13.08 15.76 -20.84
N VAL A 36 13.23 16.74 -19.95
CA VAL A 36 12.85 16.61 -18.53
C VAL A 36 11.35 16.42 -18.39
N THR A 37 10.53 17.14 -19.16
CA THR A 37 9.07 17.01 -19.15
C THR A 37 8.63 15.63 -19.63
N LEU A 38 9.21 15.13 -20.71
CA LEU A 38 8.95 13.77 -21.21
C LEU A 38 9.34 12.71 -20.20
N TYR A 39 10.53 12.84 -19.60
CA TYR A 39 10.99 11.92 -18.56
C TYR A 39 10.06 11.93 -17.35
N ALA A 40 9.64 13.11 -16.87
CA ALA A 40 8.70 13.26 -15.77
C ALA A 40 7.32 12.66 -16.10
N ALA A 41 6.83 12.84 -17.32
CA ALA A 41 5.55 12.27 -17.76
C ALA A 41 5.59 10.74 -17.82
N ILE A 42 6.68 10.17 -18.34
CA ILE A 42 6.93 8.73 -18.34
C ILE A 42 6.96 8.21 -16.90
N PHE A 43 7.76 8.83 -16.03
CA PHE A 43 7.87 8.44 -14.63
C PHE A 43 6.52 8.49 -13.90
N ALA A 44 5.74 9.56 -14.10
CA ALA A 44 4.42 9.71 -13.50
C ALA A 44 3.42 8.66 -14.00
N TYR A 45 3.50 8.24 -15.26
CA TYR A 45 2.63 7.21 -15.83
C TYR A 45 2.85 5.82 -15.21
N PHE A 46 4.11 5.48 -14.90
CA PHE A 46 4.49 4.19 -14.31
C PHE A 46 4.37 4.15 -12.79
N LYS A 47 4.27 5.30 -12.12
CA LYS A 47 4.12 5.34 -10.67
C LYS A 47 2.77 4.73 -10.25
N PRO A 48 2.74 3.76 -9.32
CA PRO A 48 1.48 3.21 -8.83
C PRO A 48 0.69 4.26 -8.06
N ASN A 49 -0.63 4.21 -8.18
CA ASN A 49 -1.52 5.05 -7.39
C ASN A 49 -1.53 4.53 -5.94
N ILE A 50 -1.50 5.45 -4.97
CA ILE A 50 -1.68 5.13 -3.55
C ILE A 50 -3.01 5.74 -3.12
N TYR A 51 -3.87 4.91 -2.57
CA TYR A 51 -5.19 5.27 -2.06
C TYR A 51 -5.18 5.18 -0.54
N THR A 52 -5.77 6.18 0.11
CA THR A 52 -5.90 6.21 1.57
C THR A 52 -7.37 6.13 1.94
N ALA A 53 -7.72 5.18 2.80
CA ALA A 53 -9.04 5.08 3.41
C ALA A 53 -9.01 5.66 4.83
N HIS A 54 -10.14 6.18 5.28
CA HIS A 54 -10.29 6.80 6.60
C HIS A 54 -11.54 6.25 7.30
N ALA A 55 -11.41 5.84 8.56
CA ALA A 55 -12.54 5.57 9.46
C ALA A 55 -12.43 6.49 10.68
N SER A 56 -13.55 7.06 11.09
CA SER A 56 -13.64 7.90 12.28
C SER A 56 -14.46 7.18 13.33
N ILE A 57 -13.88 7.00 14.52
CA ILE A 57 -14.49 6.31 15.64
C ILE A 57 -14.52 7.26 16.82
N GLU A 58 -15.70 7.44 17.41
CA GLU A 58 -15.84 8.13 18.67
C GLU A 58 -15.57 7.15 19.82
N VAL A 59 -14.62 7.50 20.68
CA VAL A 59 -14.32 6.69 21.85
C VAL A 59 -15.10 7.23 23.04
N GLY A 60 -15.96 6.38 23.60
CA GLY A 60 -16.73 6.72 24.79
C GLY A 60 -15.80 6.92 25.99
N MET A 61 -15.79 8.14 26.54
CA MET A 61 -15.26 8.35 27.88
C MET A 61 -16.24 7.70 28.86
N GLU A 62 -15.94 6.48 29.32
CA GLU A 62 -16.75 5.82 30.34
C GLU A 62 -16.66 6.64 31.64
N SER A 63 -17.58 7.60 31.83
CA SER A 63 -17.80 8.23 33.13
C SER A 63 -18.42 7.17 34.03
N ARG A 64 -17.57 6.39 34.70
CA ARG A 64 -17.98 5.43 35.74
C ARG A 64 -18.53 6.08 37.01
N ASN A 65 -18.96 7.35 36.98
CA ASN A 65 -19.71 7.95 38.07
C ASN A 65 -20.76 8.95 37.55
N GLY A 66 -22.02 8.63 37.80
CA GLY A 66 -23.16 9.53 37.60
C GLY A 66 -23.11 10.74 38.52
N GLY A 67 -22.33 11.76 38.15
CA GLY A 67 -22.19 13.01 38.88
C GLY A 67 -22.11 14.22 37.96
N SER A 68 -23.25 14.90 37.79
CA SER A 68 -23.41 16.32 37.42
C SER A 68 -22.35 16.94 36.48
N LEU A 69 -22.64 16.87 35.18
CA LEU A 69 -21.87 17.44 34.05
C LEU A 69 -21.97 18.97 33.96
N GLY A 70 -21.78 19.67 35.08
CA GLY A 70 -22.08 21.10 35.19
C GLY A 70 -20.91 22.05 35.19
N ASN A 71 -19.70 21.65 35.65
CA ASN A 71 -18.58 22.60 35.87
C ASN A 71 -17.24 21.93 36.27
N GLN A 72 -16.83 20.80 35.68
CA GLN A 72 -15.55 20.18 36.05
C GLN A 72 -14.39 20.64 35.16
N ASP A 73 -13.42 21.25 35.84
CA ASP A 73 -12.18 21.83 35.33
C ASP A 73 -11.35 20.77 34.57
N ILE A 74 -10.81 21.14 33.40
CA ILE A 74 -10.06 20.23 32.50
C ILE A 74 -8.87 19.58 33.22
N LEU A 75 -8.27 20.27 34.19
CA LEU A 75 -7.22 19.73 35.05
C LEU A 75 -7.68 18.60 35.97
N SER A 76 -8.93 18.62 36.42
CA SER A 76 -9.51 17.55 37.25
C SER A 76 -9.79 16.28 36.45
N MET A 77 -10.12 16.41 35.16
CA MET A 77 -10.28 15.27 34.25
C MET A 77 -8.93 14.60 33.94
N ALA A 78 -7.89 15.39 33.64
CA ALA A 78 -6.55 14.88 33.34
C ALA A 78 -5.84 14.20 34.53
N THR A 79 -6.28 14.48 35.77
CA THR A 79 -5.72 13.90 37.00
C THR A 79 -6.57 12.77 37.59
N SER A 80 -7.75 12.50 37.02
CA SER A 80 -8.64 11.43 37.47
C SER A 80 -8.16 10.07 36.95
N SER A 81 -8.03 9.09 37.85
CA SER A 81 -7.48 7.75 37.58
C SER A 81 -8.36 6.82 36.73
N GLY A 82 -9.29 7.39 35.94
CA GLY A 82 -10.18 6.69 35.02
C GLY A 82 -10.35 7.40 33.67
N TYR A 83 -9.55 8.44 33.38
CA TYR A 83 -9.52 9.06 32.06
C TYR A 83 -8.86 8.09 31.08
N VAL A 84 -9.66 7.53 30.18
CA VAL A 84 -9.17 6.82 29.00
C VAL A 84 -8.49 7.86 28.11
N ALA A 85 -7.15 7.90 28.15
CA ALA A 85 -6.40 8.81 27.32
C ALA A 85 -6.58 8.41 25.85
N PRO A 86 -6.94 9.33 24.94
CA PRO A 86 -7.00 9.05 23.50
C PRO A 86 -5.70 8.41 22.96
N ASP A 87 -4.57 8.68 23.61
CA ASP A 87 -3.28 8.08 23.30
C ASP A 87 -3.25 6.56 23.60
N THR A 88 -3.85 6.13 24.71
CA THR A 88 -3.97 4.71 25.07
C THR A 88 -4.84 3.97 24.05
N GLU A 89 -5.97 4.55 23.67
CA GLU A 89 -6.88 3.96 22.69
C GLU A 89 -6.26 3.90 21.30
N MET A 90 -5.49 4.93 20.93
CA MET A 90 -4.68 4.94 19.73
C MET A 90 -3.63 3.79 19.73
N GLU A 91 -2.99 3.51 20.87
CA GLU A 91 -2.05 2.38 21.00
C GLU A 91 -2.76 1.02 20.92
N ILE A 92 -3.96 0.90 21.51
CA ILE A 92 -4.79 -0.31 21.41
C ILE A 92 -5.16 -0.58 19.95
N ILE A 93 -5.64 0.43 19.21
CA ILE A 93 -5.95 0.29 17.78
C ILE A 93 -4.71 -0.10 16.96
N LYS A 94 -3.53 0.45 17.30
CA LYS A 94 -2.25 0.08 16.66
C LYS A 94 -1.70 -1.28 17.08
N SER A 95 -2.34 -1.95 18.05
CA SER A 95 -1.83 -3.21 18.58
C SER A 95 -1.83 -4.30 17.51
N ARG A 96 -0.89 -5.24 17.67
CA ARG A 96 -0.84 -6.43 16.80
C ARG A 96 -2.11 -7.26 16.91
N PHE A 97 -2.74 -7.32 18.08
CA PHE A 97 -3.95 -8.10 18.29
C PHE A 97 -5.09 -7.63 17.39
N LEU A 98 -5.42 -6.32 17.44
CA LEU A 98 -6.48 -5.76 16.57
C LEU A 98 -6.10 -5.79 15.09
N SER A 99 -4.81 -5.58 14.78
CA SER A 99 -4.33 -5.73 13.40
C SER A 99 -4.54 -7.17 12.90
N THR A 100 -4.19 -8.18 13.67
CA THR A 100 -4.40 -9.60 13.31
C THR A 100 -5.89 -9.92 13.17
N GLN A 101 -6.73 -9.44 14.08
CA GLN A 101 -8.17 -9.63 13.98
C GLN A 101 -8.75 -9.00 12.70
N ALA A 102 -8.27 -7.82 12.31
CA ALA A 102 -8.65 -7.20 11.04
C ALA A 102 -8.20 -8.04 9.83
N LEU A 103 -6.99 -8.62 9.87
CA LEU A 103 -6.47 -9.49 8.81
C LEU A 103 -7.25 -10.81 8.64
N GLU A 104 -7.96 -11.29 9.66
CA GLU A 104 -8.83 -12.46 9.52
C GLU A 104 -10.02 -12.19 8.57
N SER A 105 -10.47 -10.94 8.51
CA SER A 105 -11.62 -10.53 7.71
C SER A 105 -11.26 -10.02 6.30
N VAL A 106 -9.99 -9.68 6.07
CA VAL A 106 -9.50 -9.10 4.83
C VAL A 106 -8.35 -9.91 4.29
N ASP A 107 -8.48 -10.37 3.06
CA ASP A 107 -7.41 -11.12 2.38
C ASP A 107 -6.25 -10.17 2.02
N PHE A 108 -5.09 -10.38 2.66
CA PHE A 108 -3.82 -9.74 2.31
C PHE A 108 -2.81 -10.70 1.70
N SER A 109 -3.13 -12.00 1.68
CA SER A 109 -2.21 -13.03 1.21
C SER A 109 -2.19 -13.08 -0.31
N HIS A 110 -3.34 -12.87 -0.97
CA HIS A 110 -3.44 -13.01 -2.42
C HIS A 110 -3.22 -11.69 -3.15
N HIS A 111 -2.14 -11.62 -3.92
CA HIS A 111 -1.85 -10.51 -4.82
C HIS A 111 -1.99 -10.97 -6.27
N TYR A 112 -3.00 -10.44 -6.96
CA TYR A 112 -3.27 -10.71 -8.36
C TYR A 112 -2.99 -9.49 -9.20
N TYR A 113 -2.20 -9.64 -10.25
CA TYR A 113 -1.79 -8.60 -11.17
C TYR A 113 -2.20 -8.93 -12.59
N THR A 114 -2.44 -7.89 -13.37
CA THR A 114 -2.61 -8.00 -14.82
C THR A 114 -1.91 -6.83 -15.50
N THR A 115 -1.43 -7.06 -16.73
CA THR A 115 -0.86 -6.01 -17.56
C THR A 115 -1.94 -5.43 -18.46
N ILE A 116 -2.29 -4.15 -18.27
CA ILE A 116 -3.19 -3.41 -19.15
C ILE A 116 -2.37 -2.34 -19.89
N LYS A 117 -2.35 -2.44 -21.22
CA LYS A 117 -1.53 -1.61 -22.12
C LYS A 117 -0.03 -1.74 -21.82
N LEU A 118 0.48 -0.91 -20.93
CA LEU A 118 1.90 -0.83 -20.53
C LEU A 118 2.07 -0.76 -19.01
N ARG A 119 1.00 -0.91 -18.23
CA ARG A 119 1.03 -0.78 -16.77
C ARG A 119 0.50 -2.05 -16.13
N GLU A 120 1.25 -2.56 -15.16
CA GLU A 120 0.78 -3.60 -14.26
C GLU A 120 -0.15 -2.99 -13.21
N ILE A 121 -1.33 -3.58 -13.05
CA ILE A 121 -2.29 -3.19 -12.02
C ILE A 121 -2.65 -4.38 -11.15
N GLU A 122 -2.86 -4.13 -9.87
CA GLU A 122 -3.34 -5.13 -8.93
C GLU A 122 -4.87 -5.21 -8.98
N LEU A 123 -5.40 -6.41 -9.20
CA LEU A 123 -6.82 -6.69 -9.36
C LEU A 123 -7.54 -6.94 -8.03
N TYR A 124 -6.84 -7.50 -7.04
CA TYR A 124 -7.44 -7.93 -5.78
C TYR A 124 -8.71 -8.79 -6.04
N LYS A 125 -9.85 -8.46 -5.44
CA LYS A 125 -11.14 -9.16 -5.64
C LYS A 125 -11.68 -9.12 -7.07
N SER A 126 -11.24 -8.18 -7.91
CA SER A 126 -11.65 -8.11 -9.32
C SER A 126 -10.95 -9.14 -10.22
N SER A 127 -10.02 -9.93 -9.66
CA SER A 127 -9.38 -11.04 -10.38
C SER A 127 -10.43 -12.03 -10.91
N PRO A 128 -10.33 -12.48 -12.18
CA PRO A 128 -11.23 -13.48 -12.77
C PRO A 128 -11.00 -14.91 -12.26
N PHE A 129 -9.99 -15.12 -11.40
CA PHE A 129 -9.66 -16.41 -10.82
C PHE A 129 -9.28 -16.29 -9.34
N ASP A 130 -9.37 -17.41 -8.64
CA ASP A 130 -8.89 -17.58 -7.28
C ASP A 130 -7.86 -18.72 -7.24
N VAL A 131 -6.79 -18.51 -6.48
CA VAL A 131 -5.69 -19.47 -6.32
C VAL A 131 -5.72 -19.99 -4.90
N ASN A 132 -5.83 -21.32 -4.75
CA ASN A 132 -5.63 -21.98 -3.47
C ASN A 132 -4.22 -22.56 -3.45
N MET A 133 -3.34 -21.99 -2.64
CA MET A 133 -1.95 -22.42 -2.53
C MET A 133 -1.83 -23.52 -1.46
N SER A 134 -1.03 -24.54 -1.74
CA SER A 134 -0.66 -25.58 -0.76
C SER A 134 0.84 -25.61 -0.50
N LYS A 135 1.66 -25.19 -1.48
CA LYS A 135 3.12 -25.10 -1.36
C LYS A 135 3.66 -24.06 -2.33
N GLY A 136 4.72 -23.35 -1.94
CA GLY A 136 5.39 -22.35 -2.79
C GLY A 136 4.85 -20.94 -2.59
N TYR A 137 4.56 -20.57 -1.34
CA TYR A 137 4.29 -19.19 -0.95
C TYR A 137 5.45 -18.28 -1.34
N GLU A 138 5.16 -16.99 -1.56
CA GLU A 138 6.11 -15.91 -1.91
C GLU A 138 6.76 -16.05 -3.31
N LEU A 139 6.49 -17.13 -4.04
CA LEU A 139 6.88 -17.26 -5.44
C LEU A 139 5.99 -16.42 -6.36
N SER A 140 6.61 -15.84 -7.40
CA SER A 140 5.91 -15.10 -8.43
C SER A 140 5.59 -15.99 -9.62
N PHE A 141 4.30 -16.18 -9.89
CA PHE A 141 3.80 -17.01 -10.98
C PHE A 141 3.23 -16.12 -12.08
N VAL A 142 3.71 -16.28 -13.31
CA VAL A 142 3.17 -15.62 -14.49
C VAL A 142 2.32 -16.61 -15.29
N LEU A 143 1.07 -16.24 -15.51
CA LEU A 143 0.04 -17.04 -16.17
C LEU A 143 -0.24 -16.48 -17.56
N TYR A 144 -0.28 -17.37 -18.55
CA TYR A 144 -0.72 -17.07 -19.91
C TYR A 144 -1.90 -17.98 -20.25
N PRO A 145 -3.06 -17.43 -20.66
CA PRO A 145 -4.16 -18.25 -21.16
C PRO A 145 -3.67 -19.04 -22.39
N TYR A 146 -3.79 -20.36 -22.35
CA TYR A 146 -3.38 -21.23 -23.46
C TYR A 146 -4.59 -21.65 -24.31
N ASN A 147 -5.69 -22.00 -23.66
CA ASN A 147 -6.99 -22.27 -24.28
C ASN A 147 -8.12 -22.05 -23.24
N GLU A 148 -9.38 -22.33 -23.61
CA GLU A 148 -10.55 -22.16 -22.72
C GLU A 148 -10.46 -22.98 -21.42
N LYS A 149 -9.65 -24.04 -21.38
CA LYS A 149 -9.57 -25.00 -20.26
C LYS A 149 -8.18 -25.09 -19.62
N SER A 150 -7.18 -24.40 -20.16
CA SER A 150 -5.78 -24.57 -19.78
C SER A 150 -5.00 -23.26 -19.83
N TYR A 151 -3.99 -23.18 -18.98
CA TYR A 151 -3.08 -22.06 -18.86
C TYR A 151 -1.64 -22.55 -18.84
N ARG A 152 -0.73 -21.73 -19.36
CA ARG A 152 0.71 -21.89 -19.17
C ARG A 152 1.11 -21.08 -17.95
N VAL A 153 1.83 -21.69 -17.02
CA VAL A 153 2.47 -21.00 -15.91
C VAL A 153 3.98 -20.99 -16.09
N GLU A 154 4.57 -19.84 -15.87
CA GLU A 154 6.00 -19.60 -15.77
C GLU A 154 6.31 -19.17 -14.35
N VAL A 155 7.28 -19.83 -13.74
CA VAL A 155 7.74 -19.50 -12.40
C VAL A 155 9.25 -19.62 -12.36
N GLU A 156 9.85 -18.69 -11.66
CA GLU A 156 11.26 -18.67 -11.34
C GLU A 156 11.42 -18.55 -9.83
N GLY A 157 12.49 -19.14 -9.32
CA GLY A 157 12.80 -19.09 -7.91
C GLY A 157 14.24 -19.51 -7.64
N VAL A 158 14.63 -19.37 -6.39
CA VAL A 158 15.91 -19.84 -5.89
C VAL A 158 15.64 -20.96 -4.90
N ASP A 159 16.29 -22.10 -5.09
CA ASP A 159 16.20 -23.22 -4.17
C ASP A 159 16.97 -22.88 -2.88
N GLU A 160 16.31 -22.95 -1.72
CA GLU A 160 16.89 -22.51 -0.44
C GLU A 160 18.13 -23.33 -0.05
N ASP A 161 18.13 -24.64 -0.32
CA ASP A 161 19.20 -25.55 0.06
C ASP A 161 20.43 -25.41 -0.85
N THR A 162 20.21 -25.32 -2.15
CA THR A 162 21.28 -25.33 -3.14
C THR A 162 21.70 -23.94 -3.62
N LYS A 163 20.90 -22.90 -3.28
CA LYS A 163 21.02 -21.52 -3.79
C LYS A 163 21.08 -21.43 -5.30
N LYS A 164 20.55 -22.43 -6.01
CA LYS A 164 20.50 -22.45 -7.47
C LYS A 164 19.19 -21.84 -7.94
N GLU A 165 19.29 -20.99 -8.94
CA GLU A 165 18.15 -20.49 -9.68
C GLU A 165 17.53 -21.65 -10.47
N TRP A 166 16.21 -21.70 -10.45
CA TRP A 166 15.42 -22.62 -11.23
C TRP A 166 14.31 -21.85 -11.93
N GLN A 167 14.01 -22.28 -13.15
CA GLN A 167 12.90 -21.77 -13.93
C GLN A 167 12.10 -22.97 -14.44
N GLU A 168 10.79 -22.88 -14.34
CA GLU A 168 9.90 -23.92 -14.80
C GLU A 168 8.74 -23.33 -15.60
N THR A 169 8.43 -23.96 -16.73
CA THR A 169 7.29 -23.63 -17.56
C THR A 169 6.46 -24.87 -17.80
N LYS A 170 5.20 -24.86 -17.37
CA LYS A 170 4.27 -25.99 -17.54
C LYS A 170 2.86 -25.53 -17.89
N ILE A 171 2.10 -26.42 -18.51
CA ILE A 171 0.70 -26.19 -18.85
C ILE A 171 -0.16 -27.03 -17.90
N TYR A 172 -1.16 -26.38 -17.30
CA TYR A 172 -2.13 -27.00 -16.40
C TYR A 172 -3.55 -26.66 -16.84
N LYS A 173 -4.53 -27.41 -16.33
CA LYS A 173 -5.96 -27.16 -16.57
C LYS A 173 -6.58 -26.39 -15.42
N TYR A 174 -7.58 -25.56 -15.71
CA TYR A 174 -8.36 -24.87 -14.70
C TYR A 174 -9.10 -25.87 -13.82
N GLY A 175 -9.13 -25.63 -12.51
CA GLY A 175 -9.80 -26.48 -11.53
C GLY A 175 -9.06 -27.79 -11.21
N GLU A 176 -7.93 -28.07 -11.85
CA GLU A 176 -7.04 -29.17 -11.48
C GLU A 176 -5.89 -28.66 -10.59
N GLU A 177 -5.32 -29.55 -9.76
CA GLU A 177 -4.18 -29.21 -8.92
C GLU A 177 -2.90 -29.15 -9.77
N ALA A 178 -2.30 -27.97 -9.86
CA ALA A 178 -1.01 -27.73 -10.50
C ALA A 178 0.10 -28.06 -9.50
N LYS A 179 0.74 -29.22 -9.67
CA LYS A 179 1.76 -29.72 -8.76
C LYS A 179 3.12 -29.88 -9.44
N SER A 180 4.15 -29.30 -8.82
CA SER A 180 5.55 -29.51 -9.17
C SER A 180 6.40 -29.79 -7.91
N LYS A 181 7.73 -29.87 -8.08
CA LYS A 181 8.68 -30.07 -6.98
C LYS A 181 8.64 -28.91 -5.97
N HIS A 182 8.55 -27.68 -6.46
CA HIS A 182 8.70 -26.45 -5.66
C HIS A 182 7.37 -25.83 -5.24
N TYR A 183 6.27 -26.10 -5.97
CA TYR A 183 4.98 -25.48 -5.72
C TYR A 183 3.82 -26.46 -5.91
N ALA A 184 2.69 -26.16 -5.27
CA ALA A 184 1.43 -26.85 -5.45
C ALA A 184 0.30 -25.85 -5.24
N PHE A 185 -0.56 -25.66 -6.24
CA PHE A 185 -1.72 -24.78 -6.14
C PHE A 185 -2.86 -25.26 -7.03
N LYS A 186 -4.07 -24.79 -6.73
CA LYS A 186 -5.26 -25.00 -7.55
C LYS A 186 -5.82 -23.65 -8.00
N LEU A 187 -5.90 -23.45 -9.31
CA LEU A 187 -6.45 -22.22 -9.90
C LEU A 187 -7.87 -22.47 -10.40
N ASN A 188 -8.84 -21.75 -9.84
CA ASN A 188 -10.24 -21.83 -10.22
C ASN A 188 -10.68 -20.53 -10.89
N LEU A 189 -11.36 -20.62 -12.03
CA LEU A 189 -12.00 -19.46 -12.65
C LEU A 189 -13.29 -19.13 -11.89
N LYS A 190 -13.56 -17.84 -11.70
CA LYS A 190 -14.83 -17.38 -11.13
C LYS A 190 -15.96 -17.60 -12.14
N GLU A 191 -17.16 -17.87 -11.64
CA GLU A 191 -18.32 -18.12 -12.49
C GLU A 191 -18.56 -16.97 -13.48
N GLY A 192 -18.67 -17.31 -14.77
CA GLY A 192 -18.91 -16.34 -15.84
C GLY A 192 -17.75 -15.40 -16.17
N LYS A 193 -16.54 -15.64 -15.66
CA LYS A 193 -15.33 -14.86 -15.96
C LYS A 193 -14.37 -15.61 -16.87
N THR A 194 -13.73 -14.87 -17.77
CA THR A 194 -12.68 -15.34 -18.67
C THR A 194 -11.39 -14.55 -18.44
N LEU A 195 -10.26 -15.14 -18.87
CA LEU A 195 -8.98 -14.45 -18.90
C LEU A 195 -8.90 -13.59 -20.17
N ASP A 196 -9.36 -12.35 -20.07
CA ASP A 196 -9.42 -11.43 -21.22
C ASP A 196 -8.07 -10.77 -21.51
N ASN A 197 -7.16 -10.74 -20.53
CA ASN A 197 -5.84 -10.13 -20.67
C ASN A 197 -4.78 -11.14 -21.11
N PRO A 198 -3.70 -10.67 -21.79
CA PRO A 198 -2.67 -11.55 -22.35
C PRO A 198 -1.84 -12.28 -21.30
N SER A 199 -1.67 -11.69 -20.12
CA SER A 199 -0.97 -12.31 -19.01
C SER A 199 -1.51 -11.80 -17.68
N TYR A 200 -1.43 -12.68 -16.70
CA TYR A 200 -1.71 -12.40 -15.30
C TYR A 200 -0.49 -12.81 -14.48
N ARG A 201 -0.26 -12.15 -13.36
CA ARG A 201 0.77 -12.55 -12.40
C ARG A 201 0.13 -12.69 -11.04
N PHE A 202 0.52 -13.69 -10.26
CA PHE A 202 0.06 -13.81 -8.89
C PHE A 202 1.19 -14.16 -7.94
N VAL A 203 1.04 -13.69 -6.71
CA VAL A 203 1.89 -14.00 -5.57
C VAL A 203 0.97 -14.30 -4.41
N VAL A 204 1.23 -15.39 -3.69
CA VAL A 204 0.52 -15.71 -2.45
C VAL A 204 1.51 -15.61 -1.31
N LEU A 205 1.33 -14.62 -0.45
CA LEU A 205 2.18 -14.40 0.72
C LEU A 205 1.80 -15.35 1.85
N SER A 206 2.76 -15.63 2.71
CA SER A 206 2.52 -16.30 3.98
C SER A 206 1.63 -15.44 4.89
N GLU A 207 0.86 -16.08 5.78
CA GLU A 207 -0.06 -15.38 6.69
C GLU A 207 0.69 -14.37 7.58
N GLY A 208 0.03 -13.23 7.85
CA GLY A 208 0.55 -12.19 8.75
C GLY A 208 1.42 -11.11 8.10
N PHE A 209 1.61 -11.14 6.78
CA PHE A 209 2.26 -10.05 6.06
C PHE A 209 1.23 -8.95 5.70
N VAL A 210 1.36 -7.78 6.31
CA VAL A 210 0.54 -6.60 5.99
C VAL A 210 1.32 -5.68 5.06
N THR A 211 0.84 -5.50 3.84
CA THR A 211 1.43 -4.56 2.87
C THR A 211 0.78 -3.19 2.97
N GLY A 212 1.43 -2.19 3.55
CA GLY A 212 0.90 -0.83 3.56
C GLY A 212 1.40 0.00 4.74
N SER A 213 0.88 1.23 4.84
CA SER A 213 1.12 2.08 6.01
C SER A 213 -0.20 2.39 6.72
N MET A 214 -0.24 2.03 8.00
CA MET A 214 -1.34 2.35 8.91
C MET A 214 -0.94 3.54 9.80
N SER A 215 -1.85 4.48 9.99
CA SER A 215 -1.70 5.50 11.01
C SER A 215 -3.02 5.80 11.70
N VAL A 216 -2.96 6.05 12.99
CA VAL A 216 -4.12 6.45 13.80
C VAL A 216 -3.76 7.79 14.44
N SER A 217 -4.67 8.74 14.36
CA SER A 217 -4.51 10.09 14.90
C SER A 217 -5.85 10.59 15.46
N MET A 218 -5.82 11.61 16.30
CA MET A 218 -7.05 12.29 16.73
C MET A 218 -7.53 13.26 15.63
N ALA A 219 -8.84 13.41 15.46
CA ALA A 219 -9.42 14.40 14.53
C ALA A 219 -9.07 15.86 14.90
N GLY A 220 -8.67 16.09 16.16
CA GLY A 220 -8.16 17.36 16.68
C GLY A 220 -7.42 17.14 18.00
N LYS A 221 -6.63 18.13 18.45
CA LYS A 221 -5.73 18.02 19.62
C LYS A 221 -6.40 17.58 20.93
N PHE A 222 -7.72 17.76 21.04
CA PHE A 222 -8.51 17.41 22.23
C PHE A 222 -9.80 16.66 21.85
N SER A 223 -9.78 15.93 20.73
CA SER A 223 -10.95 15.22 20.21
C SER A 223 -11.05 13.81 20.80
N SER A 224 -12.25 13.38 21.19
CA SER A 224 -12.59 11.98 21.48
C SER A 224 -12.75 11.13 20.21
N ILE A 225 -12.72 11.77 19.04
CA ILE A 225 -12.77 11.10 17.74
C ILE A 225 -11.36 10.73 17.30
N LEU A 226 -11.13 9.43 17.13
CA LEU A 226 -9.95 8.86 16.51
C LEU A 226 -10.21 8.64 15.03
N VAL A 227 -9.20 8.92 14.20
CA VAL A 227 -9.19 8.71 12.76
C VAL A 227 -8.16 7.63 12.46
N ILE A 228 -8.66 6.48 12.03
CA ILE A 228 -7.86 5.39 11.47
C ILE A 228 -7.65 5.72 9.99
N SER A 229 -6.40 5.60 9.53
CA SER A 229 -6.05 5.76 8.13
C SER A 229 -5.15 4.61 7.68
N TYR A 230 -5.41 4.12 6.48
CA TYR A 230 -4.62 3.07 5.86
C TYR A 230 -4.41 3.36 4.38
N SER A 231 -3.16 3.21 3.93
CA SER A 231 -2.77 3.49 2.55
C SER A 231 -2.32 2.22 1.83
N ASP A 232 -2.85 2.02 0.62
CA ASP A 232 -2.63 0.84 -0.21
C ASP A 232 -2.65 1.20 -1.70
N ASN A 233 -2.13 0.33 -2.58
CA ASN A 233 -2.29 0.48 -4.03
C ASN A 233 -3.67 0.04 -4.54
N VAL A 234 -4.43 -0.70 -3.74
CA VAL A 234 -5.80 -1.14 -4.03
C VAL A 234 -6.81 -0.37 -3.16
N PRO A 235 -7.72 0.42 -3.74
CA PRO A 235 -8.67 1.23 -2.97
C PRO A 235 -9.64 0.39 -2.14
N LEU A 236 -10.12 -0.73 -2.70
CA LEU A 236 -11.05 -1.62 -2.01
C LEU A 236 -10.39 -2.29 -0.80
N ARG A 237 -9.16 -2.77 -0.92
CA ARG A 237 -8.41 -3.38 0.19
C ARG A 237 -8.16 -2.36 1.30
N ALA A 238 -7.80 -1.13 0.94
CA ALA A 238 -7.62 -0.07 1.93
C ALA A 238 -8.90 0.21 2.72
N GLN A 239 -10.04 0.29 2.03
CA GLN A 239 -11.35 0.48 2.63
C GLN A 239 -11.72 -0.69 3.55
N GLU A 240 -11.61 -1.92 3.06
CA GLU A 240 -11.98 -3.13 3.82
C GLU A 240 -11.13 -3.28 5.07
N TYR A 241 -9.82 -3.07 5.00
CA TYR A 241 -8.95 -3.14 6.18
C TYR A 241 -9.23 -2.04 7.20
N THR A 242 -9.45 -0.81 6.73
CA THR A 242 -9.79 0.31 7.61
C THR A 242 -11.11 0.07 8.35
N ASN A 243 -12.10 -0.49 7.65
CA ASN A 243 -13.38 -0.88 8.24
C ASN A 243 -13.22 -2.05 9.22
N ALA A 244 -12.51 -3.10 8.81
CA ALA A 244 -12.25 -4.27 9.64
C ALA A 244 -11.54 -3.91 10.95
N LEU A 245 -10.56 -3.01 10.89
CA LEU A 245 -9.84 -2.55 12.08
C LEU A 245 -10.76 -1.72 12.99
N ALA A 246 -11.62 -0.88 12.42
CA ALA A 246 -12.63 -0.15 13.19
C ALA A 246 -13.63 -1.09 13.86
N GLU A 247 -14.13 -2.09 13.13
CA GLU A 247 -15.06 -3.10 13.63
C GLU A 247 -14.44 -3.98 14.72
N ALA A 248 -13.17 -4.37 14.57
CA ALA A 248 -12.42 -5.13 15.57
C ALA A 248 -12.31 -4.35 16.89
N TYR A 249 -11.98 -3.06 16.81
CA TYR A 249 -11.93 -2.17 17.98
C TYR A 249 -13.30 -2.00 18.65
N ILE A 250 -14.36 -1.75 17.85
CA ILE A 250 -15.73 -1.64 18.37
C ILE A 250 -16.15 -2.95 19.05
N SER A 251 -15.84 -4.09 18.44
CA SER A 251 -16.18 -5.40 19.00
C SER A 251 -15.43 -5.68 20.31
N GLN A 252 -14.17 -5.26 20.42
CA GLN A 252 -13.40 -5.38 21.66
C GLN A 252 -13.95 -4.49 22.78
N SER A 253 -14.37 -3.27 22.46
CA SER A 253 -14.87 -2.30 23.46
C SER A 253 -16.29 -2.58 23.97
N ILE A 254 -17.05 -3.44 23.28
CA ILE A 254 -18.39 -3.88 23.71
C ILE A 254 -18.31 -4.97 24.81
N TYR A 255 -17.16 -5.63 24.99
CA TYR A 255 -16.95 -6.70 25.98
C TYR A 255 -16.33 -6.24 27.30
#